data_AF-A0A0Q9YJ25-F1
#
_entry.id   AF-A0A0Q9YJ25-F1
#
_cell.length_a   1.000
_cell.length_b   1.000
_cell.length_c   1.000
_cell.angle_alpha   90.00
_cell.angle_beta   90.00
_cell.angle_gamma   90.00
#
_symmetry.space_group_name_H-M   'P 1'
#
loop_
_entity.id
_entity.type
_entity.pdbx_description
1 polymer ?
#
loop_
_entity_poly.entity_id
_entity_poly.type
_entity_poly.pdbx_seq_one_letter_code
_entity_poly.pdbx_strand_id
1 'polypeptide(L)'
;MNRFTVLLRKEWLDAKRSYKLLWLPVVFMFLGILQPLTSFYLPEILKMAGGLPDGMAITLPELTASEVLASALTDQFDTNWA
;
A
#
# COMPACT_ATOMS: atom_id res chain seq x y z
N MET A 1 6.58 22.48 -35.34
CA MET A 1 6.29 21.99 -33.96
C MET A 1 4.82 21.60 -33.90
N ASN A 2 4.51 20.36 -33.52
CA ASN A 2 3.12 19.89 -33.44
C ASN A 2 2.39 20.55 -32.25
N ARG A 3 1.15 21.01 -32.47
CA ARG A 3 0.33 21.66 -31.44
C ARG A 3 0.15 20.79 -30.18
N PHE A 4 0.08 19.46 -30.37
CA PHE A 4 0.00 18.48 -29.29
C PHE A 4 1.17 18.56 -28.29
N THR A 5 2.42 18.76 -28.77
CA THR A 5 3.58 18.79 -27.87
C THR A 5 3.61 20.06 -27.02
N VAL A 6 3.06 21.17 -27.53
CA VAL A 6 2.92 22.43 -26.79
C VAL A 6 1.86 22.30 -25.69
N LEU A 7 0.71 21.70 -25.99
CA LEU A 7 -0.35 21.43 -25.01
C LEU A 7 0.15 20.49 -23.90
N LEU A 8 0.81 19.39 -24.28
CA LEU A 8 1.33 18.41 -23.33
C LEU A 8 2.41 19.01 -22.42
N ARG A 9 3.25 19.91 -22.96
CA ARG A 9 4.26 20.64 -22.17
C ARG A 9 3.61 21.60 -21.16
N LYS A 10 2.51 22.25 -21.52
CA LYS A 10 1.76 23.13 -20.61
C LYS A 10 1.20 22.31 -19.43
N GLU A 11 0.49 21.22 -19.73
CA GLU A 11 -0.07 20.34 -18.70
C GLU A 11 1.02 19.75 -17.80
N TRP A 12 2.17 19.37 -18.36
CA TRP A 12 3.30 18.85 -17.59
C TRP A 12 3.92 19.89 -16.63
N LEU A 13 4.00 21.15 -17.06
CA LEU A 13 4.43 22.27 -16.23
C LEU A 13 3.44 22.55 -15.09
N ASP A 14 2.15 22.52 -15.40
CA ASP A 14 1.08 22.70 -14.42
C ASP A 14 1.07 21.55 -13.39
N ALA A 15 1.23 20.30 -13.83
CA ALA A 15 1.32 19.13 -12.95
C ALA A 15 2.53 19.15 -12.00
N LYS A 16 3.68 19.68 -12.47
CA LYS A 16 4.88 19.86 -11.65
C LYS A 16 4.73 20.99 -10.63
N ARG A 17 4.22 22.15 -11.04
CA ARG A 17 4.05 23.33 -10.16
C ARG A 17 2.94 23.13 -9.11
N SER A 18 1.90 22.39 -9.46
CA SER A 18 0.81 22.04 -8.55
C SER A 18 1.15 20.89 -7.60
N TYR A 19 2.36 20.31 -7.68
CA TYR A 19 2.80 19.16 -6.89
C TYR A 19 1.91 17.91 -6.99
N LYS A 20 0.96 17.87 -7.91
CA LYS A 20 0.09 16.72 -8.16
C LYS A 20 0.88 15.46 -8.47
N LEU A 21 2.02 15.62 -9.16
CA LEU A 21 2.92 14.51 -9.47
C LEU A 21 3.69 13.99 -8.25
N LEU A 22 3.96 14.84 -7.24
CA LEU A 22 4.61 14.40 -5.99
C LEU A 22 3.61 13.76 -5.03
N TRP A 23 2.36 14.20 -5.05
CA TRP A 23 1.31 13.63 -4.21
C TRP A 23 1.08 12.13 -4.50
N LEU A 24 1.11 11.74 -5.78
CA LEU A 24 0.88 10.36 -6.20
C LEU A 24 1.86 9.34 -5.55
N PRO A 25 3.19 9.44 -5.73
CA PRO A 25 4.13 8.49 -5.12
C PRO A 25 4.09 8.52 -3.59
N VAL A 26 3.78 9.67 -2.99
CA VAL A 26 3.64 9.78 -1.53
C VAL A 26 2.47 8.94 -1.02
N VAL A 27 1.29 9.05 -1.64
CA VAL A 27 0.14 8.22 -1.28
C VAL A 27 0.44 6.75 -1.49
N PHE A 28 1.07 6.38 -2.61
CA PHE A 28 1.46 4.99 -2.87
C PHE A 28 2.48 4.47 -1.85
N MET A 29 3.41 5.29 -1.40
CA MET A 29 4.34 4.92 -0.33
C MET A 29 3.59 4.62 0.97
N PHE A 30 2.63 5.48 1.36
CA PHE A 30 1.80 5.21 2.53
C PHE A 30 0.98 3.92 2.36
N LEU A 31 0.32 3.72 1.22
CA LEU A 31 -0.44 2.50 0.95
C LEU A 31 0.43 1.24 1.00
N GLY A 32 1.64 1.28 0.46
CA GLY A 32 2.58 0.16 0.50
C GLY A 32 3.10 -0.16 1.91
N ILE A 33 3.24 0.84 2.78
CA ILE A 33 3.68 0.64 4.17
C ILE A 33 2.52 0.21 5.08
N LEU A 34 1.28 0.60 4.79
CA LEU A 34 0.13 0.28 5.62
C LEU A 34 -0.08 -1.23 5.80
N GLN A 35 0.19 -2.04 4.78
CA GLN A 35 0.01 -3.50 4.84
C GLN A 35 0.99 -4.20 5.81
N PRO A 36 2.33 -4.05 5.69
CA PRO A 36 3.26 -4.62 6.65
C PRO A 36 3.07 -4.02 8.05
N LEU A 37 2.75 -2.73 8.15
CA LEU A 37 2.49 -2.06 9.42
C LEU A 37 1.29 -2.70 10.15
N THR A 38 0.18 -2.91 9.44
CA THR A 38 -1.01 -3.55 10.01
C THR A 38 -0.72 -4.98 10.40
N SER A 39 0.00 -5.74 9.57
CA SER A 39 0.37 -7.13 9.88
C SER A 39 1.20 -7.25 11.17
N PHE A 40 2.15 -6.32 11.37
CA PHE A 40 3.01 -6.30 12.56
C PHE A 40 2.23 -5.97 13.85
N TYR A 41 1.33 -4.98 13.79
CA TYR A 41 0.58 -4.51 14.97
C TYR A 41 -0.75 -5.25 15.20
N LEU A 42 -1.24 -6.03 14.23
CA LEU A 42 -2.46 -6.84 14.36
C LEU A 42 -2.51 -7.65 15.67
N PRO A 43 -1.49 -8.44 16.06
CA PRO A 43 -1.55 -9.23 17.30
C PRO A 43 -1.64 -8.35 18.56
N GLU A 44 -1.03 -7.16 18.55
CA GLU A 44 -1.08 -6.22 19.68
C GLU A 44 -2.45 -5.54 19.76
N ILE A 45 -3.00 -5.12 18.62
CA ILE A 45 -4.36 -4.55 18.53
C ILE A 45 -5.40 -5.56 19.04
N LEU A 46 -5.29 -6.84 18.65
CA LEU A 46 -6.20 -7.90 19.10
C LEU A 46 -6.15 -8.14 20.61
N LYS A 47 -4.96 -8.05 21.22
CA LYS A 47 -4.79 -8.13 22.68
C LYS A 47 -5.46 -6.94 23.39
N MET A 48 -5.32 -5.73 22.86
CA MET A 48 -5.91 -4.51 23.44
C MET A 48 -7.43 -4.44 23.22
N ALA A 49 -7.94 -4.99 22.13
CA ALA A 49 -9.37 -5.02 21.79
C ALA A 49 -10.19 -6.03 22.61
N GLY A 50 -9.58 -6.73 23.58
CA GLY A 50 -10.25 -7.67 24.48
C GLY A 50 -10.59 -9.02 23.85
N GLY A 51 -9.89 -9.42 22.77
CA GLY A 51 -10.33 -10.53 21.92
C GLY A 51 -9.23 -11.47 21.45
N LEU A 52 -8.94 -12.48 22.27
CA LEU A 52 -8.85 -13.89 21.84
C LEU A 52 -9.62 -14.70 22.88
N PRO A 53 -10.68 -15.47 22.56
CA PRO A 53 -11.26 -16.40 23.53
C PRO A 53 -10.18 -17.38 23.99
N ASP A 54 -10.19 -17.74 25.27
CA ASP A 54 -9.23 -18.66 25.88
C ASP A 54 -9.10 -19.93 25.03
N GLY A 55 -7.99 -20.07 24.28
CA GLY A 55 -7.73 -21.20 23.40
C GLY A 55 -7.54 -20.89 21.91
N MET A 56 -7.80 -19.67 21.44
CA MET A 56 -7.45 -19.27 20.07
C MET A 56 -6.01 -18.75 20.01
N ALA A 57 -5.05 -19.67 19.91
CA ALA A 57 -3.70 -19.34 19.51
C ALA A 57 -3.70 -19.00 18.01
N ILE A 58 -3.80 -17.70 17.66
CA ILE A 58 -3.51 -17.28 16.29
C ILE A 58 -2.00 -17.44 16.10
N THR A 59 -1.60 -18.61 15.61
CA THR A 59 -0.24 -18.82 15.09
C THR A 59 -0.17 -18.11 13.74
N LEU A 60 -0.02 -16.79 13.76
CA LEU A 60 0.44 -16.06 12.60
C LEU A 60 1.84 -16.60 12.30
N PRO A 61 2.07 -17.22 11.14
CA PRO A 61 3.42 -17.63 10.77
C PRO A 61 4.33 -16.41 10.78
N GLU A 62 5.58 -16.58 11.20
CA GLU A 62 6.60 -15.53 11.07
C GLU A 62 6.83 -15.29 9.57
N LEU A 63 6.11 -14.31 9.02
CA LEU A 63 6.29 -13.88 7.65
C LEU A 63 7.63 -13.15 7.57
N THR A 64 8.57 -13.70 6.81
CA THR A 64 9.82 -13.02 6.50
C THR A 64 9.53 -11.75 5.70
N ALA A 65 10.40 -10.73 5.77
CA ALA A 65 10.19 -9.47 5.05
C ALA A 65 9.95 -9.67 3.54
N SER A 66 10.59 -10.68 2.94
CA SER A 66 10.35 -11.10 1.55
C SER A 66 8.95 -11.66 1.32
N GLU A 67 8.41 -12.44 2.26
CA GLU A 67 7.08 -13.04 2.16
C GLU A 67 5.98 -12.00 2.39
N VAL A 68 6.20 -11.02 3.28
CA VAL A 68 5.26 -9.90 3.48
C VAL A 68 5.18 -9.04 2.20
N LEU A 69 6.30 -8.80 1.54
CA LEU A 69 6.32 -8.10 0.26
C LEU A 69 5.69 -8.93 -0.86
N ALA A 70 5.97 -10.24 -0.91
CA ALA A 70 5.37 -11.13 -1.89
C ALA A 70 3.86 -11.24 -1.71
N SER A 71 3.36 -11.43 -0.49
CA SER A 71 1.93 -11.48 -0.20
C SER A 71 1.24 -10.14 -0.45
N ALA A 72 1.88 -9.01 -0.16
CA ALA A 72 1.34 -7.70 -0.51
C ALA A 72 1.16 -7.50 -2.01
N LEU A 73 2.15 -7.91 -2.80
CA LEU A 73 2.10 -7.81 -4.25
C LEU A 73 1.14 -8.81 -4.88
N THR A 74 1.04 -10.03 -4.33
CA THR A 74 0.10 -11.04 -4.82
C THR A 74 -1.32 -10.69 -4.41
N ASP A 75 -1.61 -10.39 -3.14
CA ASP A 75 -2.99 -10.15 -2.68
C ASP A 75 -3.60 -8.84 -3.19
N GLN A 76 -2.81 -7.77 -3.40
CA GLN A 76 -3.35 -6.49 -3.93
C GLN A 76 -3.52 -6.47 -5.44
N PHE A 77 -2.74 -7.27 -6.19
CA PHE A 77 -2.68 -7.18 -7.66
C PHE A 77 -3.06 -8.48 -8.37
N ASP A 78 -3.24 -9.59 -7.66
CA ASP A 78 -3.91 -10.76 -8.20
C ASP A 78 -5.39 -10.44 -8.37
N THR A 79 -5.73 -9.91 -9.54
CA THR A 79 -7.10 -9.78 -10.00
C THR A 79 -7.62 -11.16 -10.39
N ASN A 80 -7.76 -12.07 -9.44
CA ASN A 80 -8.53 -13.30 -9.62
C ASN A 80 -10.01 -12.94 -9.47
N TRP A 81 -10.52 -12.16 -10.43
CA TRP A 81 -11.95 -12.17 -10.72
C TRP A 81 -12.20 -13.52 -11.42
N ALA A 82 -12.90 -14.41 -10.73
CA ALA A 82 -13.62 -15.48 -11.40
C ALA A 82 -14.69 -14.88 -12.32
#